data_AF-A0A5Q4H5D0-F1
#
_entry.id   AF-A0A5Q4H5D0-F1
#
_cell.length_a   1.000
_cell.length_b   1.000
_cell.length_c   1.000
_cell.angle_alpha   90.00
_cell.angle_beta   90.00
_cell.angle_gamma   90.00
#
_symmetry.space_group_name_H-M   'P 1'
#
loop_
_entity.id
_entity.type
_entity.pdbx_description
1 polymer ?
#
loop_
_entity_poly.entity_id
_entity_poly.type
_entity_poly.pdbx_seq_one_letter_code
_entity_poly.pdbx_strand_id
1 'polypeptide(L)'
;MSAVPHWLTVGLIVLVSLSAVTASETEPVDQFGDLSNLIVHGAEAFSPHRLRNALRCDFITIVAAHPRAPLESLPQAVQERLLAGYHQAGYADARVEVQINRAQHCLEATIDEGPVYPCGEVRIEGAVSIDVAQ
;
A
#
# COMPACT_ATOMS: atom_id res chain seq x y z
N MET A 1 -50.31 -28.47 -38.60
CA MET A 1 -49.52 -29.70 -38.40
C MET A 1 -48.12 -29.48 -38.95
N SER A 2 -47.13 -30.02 -38.22
CA SER A 2 -45.66 -29.96 -38.40
C SER A 2 -44.96 -28.66 -37.95
N ALA A 3 -44.23 -28.82 -36.84
CA ALA A 3 -43.26 -27.91 -36.29
C ALA A 3 -41.85 -28.38 -36.68
N VAL A 4 -40.92 -27.46 -36.89
CA VAL A 4 -39.47 -27.67 -36.76
C VAL A 4 -38.88 -26.40 -36.13
N PRO A 5 -38.05 -26.47 -35.06
CA PRO A 5 -37.64 -25.31 -34.27
C PRO A 5 -36.22 -24.82 -34.61
N HIS A 6 -36.01 -23.50 -34.74
CA HIS A 6 -34.75 -22.86 -35.21
C HIS A 6 -33.88 -22.26 -34.08
N TRP A 7 -33.85 -22.88 -32.91
CA TRP A 7 -32.96 -22.51 -31.80
C TRP A 7 -31.53 -22.98 -32.10
N LEU A 8 -30.87 -22.48 -33.14
CA LEU A 8 -29.47 -22.80 -33.44
C LEU A 8 -28.90 -21.80 -34.46
N THR A 9 -28.37 -20.66 -33.98
CA THR A 9 -27.05 -20.14 -34.37
C THR A 9 -26.70 -19.00 -33.44
N VAL A 10 -26.03 -19.39 -32.36
CA VAL A 10 -25.22 -18.59 -31.47
C VAL A 10 -24.19 -17.80 -32.29
N GLY A 11 -24.34 -16.49 -32.36
CA GLY A 11 -23.35 -15.56 -32.91
C GLY A 11 -22.51 -14.94 -31.79
N LEU A 12 -21.75 -15.77 -31.09
CA LEU A 12 -20.80 -15.36 -30.06
C LEU A 12 -19.63 -14.62 -30.73
N ILE A 13 -19.72 -13.30 -30.85
CA ILE A 13 -18.55 -12.46 -31.17
C ILE A 13 -17.72 -12.37 -29.88
N VAL A 14 -16.82 -13.33 -29.67
CA VAL A 14 -15.73 -13.18 -28.70
C VAL A 14 -14.75 -12.21 -29.33
N LEU A 15 -14.84 -10.94 -28.94
CA LEU A 15 -13.79 -9.97 -29.16
C LEU A 15 -12.59 -10.42 -28.32
N VAL A 16 -11.66 -11.16 -28.92
CA VAL A 16 -10.38 -11.51 -28.31
C VAL A 16 -9.60 -10.20 -28.16
N SER A 17 -9.66 -9.61 -26.97
CA SER A 17 -8.82 -8.48 -26.60
C SER A 17 -7.37 -8.94 -26.59
N LEU A 18 -6.64 -8.60 -27.64
CA LEU A 18 -5.20 -8.76 -27.76
C LEU A 18 -4.53 -7.75 -26.80
N SER A 19 -4.35 -8.12 -25.53
CA SER A 19 -3.50 -7.35 -24.62
C SER A 19 -2.05 -7.52 -25.07
N ALA A 20 -1.57 -6.58 -25.87
CA ALA A 20 -0.14 -6.41 -26.08
C ALA A 20 0.48 -6.09 -24.71
N VAL A 21 1.19 -7.06 -24.12
CA VAL A 21 2.11 -6.79 -23.01
C VAL A 21 3.21 -5.93 -23.59
N THR A 22 3.06 -4.62 -23.46
CA THR A 22 4.19 -3.70 -23.62
C THR A 22 5.12 -3.99 -22.47
N ALA A 23 6.33 -4.46 -22.76
CA ALA A 23 7.42 -4.43 -21.80
C ALA A 23 7.64 -2.95 -21.42
N SER A 24 7.03 -2.53 -20.32
CA SER A 24 7.21 -1.19 -19.80
C SER A 24 8.64 -1.11 -19.29
N GLU A 25 9.46 -0.22 -19.84
CA GLU A 25 10.71 0.14 -19.19
C GLU A 25 10.35 0.64 -17.79
N THR A 26 10.85 -0.06 -16.78
CA THR A 26 10.57 0.28 -15.39
C THR A 26 11.24 1.61 -15.08
N GLU A 27 10.46 2.67 -14.93
CA GLU A 27 10.94 4.00 -14.56
C GLU A 27 11.68 3.88 -13.21
N PRO A 28 12.95 4.35 -13.11
CA PRO A 28 13.69 4.30 -11.86
C PRO A 28 13.17 5.37 -10.89
N VAL A 29 13.33 5.13 -9.59
CA VAL A 29 12.95 6.06 -8.52
C VAL A 29 13.66 7.41 -8.63
N ASP A 30 14.98 7.39 -8.89
CA ASP A 30 15.84 8.57 -8.96
C ASP A 30 15.51 9.63 -7.85
N GLN A 31 15.10 10.83 -8.24
CA GLN A 31 14.77 11.93 -7.32
C GLN A 31 13.51 11.71 -6.46
N PHE A 32 12.57 10.84 -6.87
CA PHE A 32 11.36 10.56 -6.09
C PHE A 32 11.66 9.82 -4.78
N GLY A 33 12.87 9.26 -4.64
CA GLY A 33 13.33 8.56 -3.45
C GLY A 33 13.73 9.49 -2.29
N ASP A 34 13.82 10.82 -2.51
CA ASP A 34 14.10 11.75 -1.42
C ASP A 34 12.85 11.98 -0.56
N LEU A 35 12.69 11.13 0.45
CA LEU A 35 11.60 11.21 1.42
C LEU A 35 11.59 12.49 2.26
N SER A 36 12.66 13.31 2.21
CA SER A 36 12.64 14.64 2.83
C SER A 36 11.61 15.55 2.17
N ASN A 37 11.29 15.30 0.89
CA ASN A 37 10.31 16.04 0.09
C ASN A 37 8.91 15.42 0.14
N LEU A 38 8.69 14.37 0.94
CA LEU A 38 7.36 13.78 1.13
C LEU A 38 6.38 14.83 1.67
N ILE A 39 5.34 15.09 0.88
CA ILE A 39 4.21 15.92 1.25
C ILE A 39 3.22 15.05 2.02
N VAL A 40 2.71 15.56 3.14
CA VAL A 40 1.81 14.83 4.03
C VAL A 40 0.56 15.65 4.30
N HIS A 41 -0.61 15.06 4.06
CA HIS A 41 -1.93 15.63 4.30
C HIS A 41 -2.70 14.78 5.32
N GLY A 42 -3.48 15.44 6.18
CA GLY A 42 -4.38 14.77 7.13
C GLY A 42 -3.73 14.14 8.36
N ALA A 43 -2.40 14.28 8.53
CA ALA A 43 -1.71 13.85 9.75
C ALA A 43 -1.81 14.91 10.85
N GLU A 44 -2.50 14.60 11.94
CA GLU A 44 -2.64 15.46 13.13
C GLU A 44 -1.88 14.89 14.33
N ALA A 45 -1.94 13.57 14.53
CA ALA A 45 -1.29 12.88 15.64
C ALA A 45 0.24 12.89 15.55
N PHE A 46 0.78 12.87 14.32
CA PHE A 46 2.21 12.81 14.07
C PHE A 46 2.66 13.95 13.17
N SER A 47 3.72 14.67 13.59
CA SER A 47 4.28 15.70 12.74
C SER A 47 4.85 15.10 11.44
N PRO A 48 4.74 15.80 10.29
CA PRO A 48 5.32 15.32 9.03
C PRO A 48 6.82 15.00 9.14
N HIS A 49 7.56 15.76 9.94
CA HIS A 49 8.97 15.47 10.22
C HIS A 49 9.17 14.09 10.88
N ARG A 50 8.33 13.73 11.85
CA ARG A 50 8.40 12.44 12.54
C ARG A 50 8.11 11.28 11.58
N LEU A 51 7.11 11.43 10.72
CA LEU A 51 6.76 10.44 9.70
C LEU A 51 7.91 10.23 8.71
N ARG A 52 8.49 11.32 8.18
CA ARG A 52 9.66 11.27 7.29
C ARG A 52 10.87 10.60 7.97
N ASN A 53 11.13 10.92 9.23
CA ASN A 53 12.24 10.32 9.97
C ASN A 53 12.04 8.81 10.21
N ALA A 54 10.81 8.38 10.51
CA ALA A 54 10.49 6.96 10.67
C ALA A 54 10.75 6.18 9.37
N LEU A 55 10.33 6.73 8.23
CA LEU A 55 10.55 6.13 6.91
C LEU A 55 12.03 6.07 6.52
N ARG A 56 12.81 7.11 6.83
CA ARG A 56 14.25 7.15 6.55
C ARG A 56 15.07 6.13 7.35
N CYS A 57 14.54 5.64 8.46
CA CYS A 57 15.18 4.62 9.28
C CYS A 57 14.64 3.21 9.00
N ASP A 58 13.67 3.07 8.09
CA ASP A 58 13.03 1.81 7.77
C ASP A 58 13.72 1.10 6.59
N PHE A 59 14.17 -0.13 6.80
CA PHE A 59 14.94 -0.87 5.80
C PHE A 59 14.19 -1.10 4.49
N ILE A 60 12.90 -1.50 4.56
CA ILE A 60 12.09 -1.78 3.37
C ILE A 60 11.92 -0.49 2.55
N THR A 61 11.63 0.60 3.24
CA THR A 61 11.50 1.92 2.60
C THR A 61 12.82 2.38 1.98
N ILE A 62 13.96 2.20 2.65
CA ILE A 62 15.29 2.56 2.11
C ILE A 62 15.59 1.78 0.82
N VAL A 63 15.27 0.49 0.78
CA VAL A 63 15.47 -0.34 -0.42
C VAL A 63 14.57 0.14 -1.56
N ALA A 64 13.29 0.40 -1.27
CA ALA A 64 12.34 0.90 -2.26
C ALA A 64 12.69 2.30 -2.76
N ALA A 65 13.30 3.16 -1.92
CA ALA A 65 13.72 4.51 -2.27
C ALA A 65 15.10 4.57 -2.98
N HIS A 66 15.74 3.42 -3.23
CA HIS A 66 17.03 3.41 -3.89
C HIS A 66 16.92 3.98 -5.32
N PRO A 67 17.85 4.83 -5.80
CA PRO A 67 17.70 5.53 -7.09
C PRO A 67 17.49 4.62 -8.32
N ARG A 68 17.99 3.37 -8.25
CA ARG A 68 17.84 2.36 -9.31
C ARG A 68 16.66 1.40 -9.11
N ALA A 69 15.89 1.55 -8.04
CA ALA A 69 14.72 0.72 -7.79
C ALA A 69 13.55 1.12 -8.72
N PRO A 70 12.59 0.21 -8.96
CA PRO A 70 11.35 0.53 -9.67
C PRO A 70 10.52 1.61 -8.98
N LEU A 71 10.22 2.70 -9.68
CA LEU A 71 9.40 3.80 -9.16
C LEU A 71 8.01 3.33 -8.73
N GLU A 72 7.42 2.37 -9.45
CA GLU A 72 6.11 1.78 -9.14
C GLU A 72 6.04 1.10 -7.77
N SER A 73 7.16 0.63 -7.23
CA SER A 73 7.21 -0.08 -5.95
C SER A 73 7.26 0.87 -4.74
N LEU A 74 7.72 2.10 -4.95
CA LEU A 74 7.99 3.04 -3.87
C LEU A 74 6.73 3.52 -3.14
N PRO A 75 5.64 3.94 -3.81
CA PRO A 75 4.43 4.38 -3.12
C PRO A 75 3.85 3.30 -2.20
N GLN A 76 3.81 2.05 -2.67
CA GLN A 76 3.29 0.93 -1.90
C GLN A 76 4.13 0.69 -0.65
N ALA A 77 5.47 0.66 -0.77
CA ALA A 77 6.36 0.46 0.37
C ALA A 77 6.18 1.55 1.45
N VAL A 78 6.07 2.82 1.02
CA VAL A 78 5.83 3.95 1.94
C VAL A 78 4.46 3.86 2.58
N GLN A 79 3.42 3.54 1.81
CA GLN A 79 2.04 3.40 2.30
C GLN A 79 1.94 2.32 3.38
N GLU A 80 2.43 1.12 3.10
CA GLU A 80 2.41 0.00 4.03
C GLU A 80 3.15 0.34 5.32
N ARG A 81 4.30 1.04 5.21
CA ARG A 81 5.10 1.38 6.38
C ARG A 81 4.47 2.45 7.25
N LEU A 82 3.86 3.47 6.65
CA LEU A 82 3.10 4.49 7.36
C LEU A 82 1.89 3.87 8.07
N LEU A 83 1.10 3.08 7.33
CA LEU A 83 -0.08 2.40 7.87
C LEU A 83 0.26 1.49 9.06
N ALA A 84 1.33 0.69 8.93
CA ALA A 84 1.82 -0.14 10.03
C ALA A 84 2.22 0.69 11.26
N GLY A 85 2.82 1.87 11.07
CA GLY A 85 3.14 2.80 12.16
C GLY A 85 1.91 3.32 12.89
N TYR A 86 0.86 3.68 12.14
CA TYR A 86 -0.43 4.10 12.71
C TYR A 86 -1.12 2.98 13.50
N HIS A 87 -1.18 1.77 12.94
CA HIS A 87 -1.73 0.61 13.65
C HIS A 87 -0.99 0.30 14.94
N GLN A 88 0.35 0.35 14.93
CA GLN A 88 1.16 0.16 16.13
C GLN A 88 0.92 1.22 17.21
N ALA A 89 0.46 2.41 16.80
CA ALA A 89 0.11 3.50 17.71
C ALA A 89 -1.36 3.49 18.16
N GLY A 90 -2.15 2.47 17.78
CA GLY A 90 -3.54 2.31 18.20
C GLY A 90 -4.58 2.87 17.23
N TYR A 91 -4.17 3.35 16.05
CA TYR A 91 -5.11 3.80 15.01
C TYR A 91 -5.51 2.62 14.13
N ALA A 92 -6.44 1.81 14.61
CA ALA A 92 -6.86 0.57 13.94
C ALA A 92 -7.57 0.82 12.60
N ASP A 93 -8.29 1.95 12.48
CA ASP A 93 -9.06 2.31 11.29
C ASP A 93 -8.33 3.28 10.35
N ALA A 94 -7.04 3.55 10.62
CA ALA A 94 -6.25 4.45 9.80
C ALA A 94 -6.23 4.01 8.33
N ARG A 95 -6.24 5.00 7.43
CA ARG A 95 -6.10 4.80 6.00
C ARG A 95 -4.98 5.71 5.49
N VAL A 96 -4.12 5.14 4.67
CA VAL A 96 -3.01 5.85 4.05
C VAL A 96 -3.08 5.58 2.56
N GLU A 97 -3.00 6.65 1.77
CA GLU A 97 -2.83 6.59 0.33
C GLU A 97 -1.56 7.35 -0.03
N VAL A 98 -0.69 6.74 -0.82
CA VAL A 98 0.55 7.37 -1.29
C VAL A 98 0.58 7.34 -2.81
N GLN A 99 0.87 8.50 -3.40
CA GLN A 99 0.96 8.67 -4.84
C GLN A 99 2.22 9.44 -5.24
N ILE A 100 2.58 9.32 -6.52
CA ILE A 100 3.69 10.08 -7.11
C ILE A 100 3.13 11.41 -7.59
N ASN A 101 3.60 12.50 -6.99
CA ASN A 101 3.33 13.85 -7.46
C ASN A 101 4.40 14.25 -8.48
N ARG A 102 4.10 14.05 -9.76
CA ARG A 102 5.03 14.36 -10.87
C ARG A 102 5.26 15.85 -11.05
N ALA A 103 4.32 16.72 -10.65
CA ALA A 103 4.46 18.16 -10.77
C ALA A 103 5.48 18.73 -9.78
N GLN A 104 5.55 18.16 -8.57
CA GLN A 104 6.46 18.57 -7.50
C GLN A 104 7.67 17.64 -7.35
N HIS A 105 7.76 16.60 -8.19
CA HIS A 105 8.82 15.59 -8.19
C HIS A 105 9.04 14.92 -6.84
N CYS A 106 7.95 14.57 -6.16
CA CYS A 106 7.98 13.96 -4.83
C CYS A 106 6.86 12.93 -4.66
N LEU A 107 6.83 12.28 -3.51
CA LEU A 107 5.66 11.53 -3.05
C LEU A 107 4.70 12.46 -2.31
N GLU A 108 3.43 12.12 -2.37
CA GLU A 108 2.36 12.75 -1.62
C GLU A 108 1.56 11.67 -0.88
N ALA A 109 1.42 11.85 0.43
CA ALA A 109 0.68 10.96 1.31
C ALA A 109 -0.57 11.65 1.85
N THR A 110 -1.73 11.04 1.64
CA THR A 110 -3.00 11.44 2.23
C THR A 110 -3.35 10.45 3.33
N ILE A 111 -3.57 10.94 4.54
CA ILE A 111 -3.80 10.12 5.73
C ILE A 111 -5.16 10.49 6.32
N ASP A 112 -5.98 9.48 6.56
CA ASP A 112 -7.13 9.55 7.45
C ASP A 112 -6.78 8.72 8.69
N GLU A 113 -6.53 9.38 9.82
CA GLU A 113 -6.02 8.70 11.02
C GLU A 113 -7.10 7.82 11.67
N GLY A 114 -8.37 8.20 11.53
CA GLY A 114 -9.45 7.58 12.30
C GLY A 114 -9.29 7.76 13.82
N PRO A 115 -10.14 7.08 14.61
CA PRO A 115 -10.07 7.12 16.07
C PRO A 115 -8.88 6.32 16.62
N VAL A 116 -8.40 6.72 17.81
CA VAL A 116 -7.38 5.99 18.56
C VAL A 116 -8.02 4.99 19.52
N TYR A 117 -7.54 3.75 19.48
CA TYR A 117 -7.98 2.65 20.33
C TYR A 117 -6.84 2.22 21.27
N PRO A 118 -6.87 2.61 22.56
CA PRO A 118 -5.88 2.13 23.51
C PRO A 118 -6.10 0.64 23.80
N CYS A 119 -5.01 -0.07 24.07
CA CYS A 119 -5.10 -1.46 24.53
C CYS A 119 -5.84 -1.51 25.88
N GLY A 120 -7.00 -2.16 25.89
CA GLY A 120 -7.79 -2.41 27.09
C GLY A 120 -7.29 -3.64 27.86
N GLU A 121 -8.19 -4.23 28.64
CA GLU A 121 -7.93 -5.48 29.35
C GLU A 121 -7.63 -6.61 28.35
N VAL A 122 -6.51 -7.31 28.57
CA VAL A 122 -6.12 -8.49 27.78
C VAL A 122 -6.47 -9.74 28.59
N ARG A 123 -7.44 -10.51 28.12
CA ARG A 123 -7.83 -11.79 28.71
C ARG A 123 -7.29 -12.95 27.87
N ILE A 124 -6.52 -13.83 28.49
CA ILE A 124 -5.97 -15.03 27.87
C ILE A 124 -6.87 -16.21 28.25
N GLU A 125 -7.43 -16.89 27.25
CA GLU A 125 -8.28 -18.07 27.44
C GLU A 125 -7.62 -19.30 26.80
N GLY A 126 -7.76 -20.47 27.43
CA GLY A 126 -7.26 -21.74 26.87
C GLY A 126 -5.74 -21.92 26.88
N ALA A 127 -5.01 -21.19 27.71
CA ALA A 127 -3.55 -21.34 27.82
C ALA A 127 -3.17 -22.73 28.37
N VAL A 128 -2.28 -23.44 27.65
CA VAL A 128 -1.68 -24.72 28.08
C VAL A 128 -0.21 -24.47 28.33
N SER A 129 0.25 -24.71 29.56
CA SER A 129 1.66 -24.62 29.93
C SER A 129 2.39 -25.84 29.38
N ILE A 130 3.48 -25.62 28.66
CA ILE A 130 4.39 -26.68 28.22
C ILE A 130 5.64 -26.57 29.08
N ASP A 131 5.98 -27.66 29.78
CA ASP A 131 7.18 -27.73 30.60
C ASP A 131 8.41 -27.82 29.67
N VAL A 132 9.35 -26.88 29.81
CA VAL A 132 10.57 -26.87 29.01
C VAL A 132 11.58 -27.75 29.72
N ALA A 133 11.51 -29.06 29.49
CA ALA A 133 12.54 -29.98 29.97
C ALA A 133 13.89 -29.62 29.32
N GLN A 134 14.85 -29.21 30.17
CA GLN A 134 16.23 -28.86 29.79
C GLN A 134 17.06 -30.07 29.37
#